data_AF-A0A9P5HAN5-F1
#
_entry.id   AF-A0A9P5HAN5-F1
#
_cell.length_a   1.000
_cell.length_b   1.000
_cell.length_c   1.000
_cell.angle_alpha   90.00
_cell.angle_beta   90.00
_cell.angle_gamma   90.00
#
_symmetry.space_group_name_H-M   'P 1'
#
loop_
_entity.id
_entity.type
_entity.pdbx_description
1 polymer ?
#
loop_
_entity_poly.entity_id
_entity_poly.type
_entity_poly.pdbx_seq_one_letter_code
_entity_poly.pdbx_strand_id
1 'polypeptide(L)'
;MEEIERQDFLINRAHHPSNEAAVFLENHISVSADSSFRKVYQPFLKQSSYQQELLASLEAVKTQAARVKEEANQCMQRRLMNMDKSRLISDNVILDTNQNSTQSLHILQNVYRMLLSTIESRAHNEDLFATSIPFRQLNMLRSDPEESQQSSSKPPDPARKLIKLIRFDPDQVAKDIETCLRLGDAFDENSKAKAAKLIQNLIFKAYMTTDSFSAPLLVNGNEDMSCAEGLSPYSLVAARLAQVSEQAESTFAITYFCSEHKPYGNDSPVPILVGMIASLVGQLITQMSDKGTPVDLSFLDESNWNSLKRLKLKALCTVFEELTNQIPRDSVLFCILDEVSLYETGFLRQDTDAVIRRLTRLTRKRDDIVFKLLVTCRGRASDIVQYFTGHVLDMDESVEADDSSTWQIANLGI
;
A
#
# COMPACT_ATOMS: atom_id res chain seq x y z
N MET A 1 3.24 22.43 -47.08
CA MET A 1 2.69 23.21 -45.95
C MET A 1 2.92 22.52 -44.60
N GLU A 2 3.47 21.30 -44.56
CA GLU A 2 3.73 20.55 -43.30
C GLU A 2 5.17 20.64 -42.77
N GLU A 3 6.09 21.29 -43.49
CA GLU A 3 7.52 21.28 -43.12
C GLU A 3 7.95 22.55 -42.36
N ILE A 4 7.19 23.64 -42.48
CA ILE A 4 7.41 24.89 -41.74
C ILE A 4 6.79 24.81 -40.33
N GLU A 5 5.61 24.21 -40.17
CA GLU A 5 4.97 24.03 -38.86
C GLU A 5 5.74 23.05 -37.94
N ARG A 6 6.47 22.10 -38.54
CA ARG A 6 7.32 21.15 -37.78
C ARG A 6 8.60 21.81 -37.26
N GLN A 7 9.05 22.88 -37.91
CA GLN A 7 10.25 23.62 -37.53
C GLN A 7 9.94 24.65 -36.43
N ASP A 8 8.77 25.29 -36.49
CA ASP A 8 8.27 26.18 -35.42
C ASP A 8 7.91 25.41 -34.13
N PHE A 9 7.44 24.16 -34.24
CA PHE A 9 7.18 23.30 -33.08
C PHE A 9 8.46 22.86 -32.36
N LEU A 10 9.57 22.70 -33.09
CA LEU A 10 10.87 22.32 -32.52
C LEU A 10 11.61 23.52 -31.92
N ILE A 11 11.41 24.73 -32.44
CA ILE A 11 12.01 25.96 -31.88
C ILE A 11 11.32 26.36 -30.57
N ASN A 12 10.01 26.15 -30.41
CA ASN A 12 9.28 26.49 -29.18
C ASN A 12 9.52 25.54 -27.99
N ARG A 13 10.08 24.33 -28.22
CA ARG A 13 10.41 23.39 -27.14
C ARG A 13 11.77 23.70 -26.46
N ALA A 14 12.60 24.54 -27.09
CA ALA A 14 13.91 24.91 -26.60
C ALA A 14 13.91 26.09 -25.59
N HIS A 15 12.77 26.69 -25.28
CA HIS A 15 12.66 27.85 -24.37
C HIS A 15 11.80 27.59 -23.13
N HIS A 16 11.58 26.31 -22.78
CA HIS A 16 10.92 25.95 -21.53
C HIS A 16 11.96 25.84 -20.39
N PRO A 17 11.86 26.63 -19.30
CA PRO A 17 12.85 26.67 -18.22
C PRO A 17 12.99 25.37 -17.42
N SER A 18 12.14 24.37 -17.69
CA SER A 18 12.16 23.04 -17.08
C SER A 18 13.07 22.03 -17.80
N ASN A 19 13.45 22.27 -19.06
CA ASN A 19 14.35 21.35 -19.80
C ASN A 19 15.84 21.65 -19.56
N GLU A 20 16.21 22.91 -19.30
CA GLU A 20 17.60 23.24 -18.92
C GLU A 20 17.96 22.69 -17.54
N ALA A 21 17.03 22.69 -16.59
CA ALA A 21 17.23 22.09 -15.28
C ALA A 21 17.40 20.55 -15.35
N ALA A 22 16.66 19.88 -16.23
CA ALA A 22 16.76 18.43 -16.43
C ALA A 22 18.07 18.02 -17.11
N VAL A 23 18.50 18.75 -18.15
CA VAL A 23 19.79 18.53 -18.84
C VAL A 23 20.99 18.92 -17.96
N PHE A 24 20.83 19.88 -17.05
CA PHE A 24 21.86 20.24 -16.07
C PHE A 24 22.01 19.18 -14.96
N LEU A 25 20.92 18.53 -14.55
CA LEU A 25 20.93 17.45 -13.55
C LEU A 25 21.54 16.15 -14.10
N GLU A 26 21.29 15.80 -15.37
CA GLU A 26 21.89 14.59 -15.97
C GLU A 26 23.41 14.70 -16.19
N ASN A 27 23.94 15.90 -16.46
CA ASN A 27 25.38 16.09 -16.70
C ASN A 27 26.22 16.27 -15.41
N HIS A 28 25.62 16.56 -14.25
CA HIS A 28 26.38 16.86 -13.01
C HIS A 28 26.27 15.83 -11.87
N ILE A 29 25.40 14.82 -11.96
CA ILE A 29 25.23 13.81 -10.90
C ILE A 29 26.33 12.71 -10.92
N SER A 30 27.27 12.72 -11.87
CA SER A 30 28.39 11.76 -11.88
C SER A 30 29.59 12.13 -10.99
N VAL A 31 29.54 13.21 -10.20
CA VAL A 31 30.65 13.58 -9.29
C VAL A 31 30.13 13.98 -7.90
N SER A 32 29.49 13.04 -7.18
CA SER A 32 29.43 13.14 -5.73
C SER A 32 29.08 11.80 -5.07
N ALA A 33 30.09 10.94 -4.99
CA ALA A 33 30.12 9.85 -4.03
C ALA A 33 31.59 9.57 -3.63
N ASP A 34 31.99 10.24 -2.55
CA ASP A 34 32.94 9.82 -1.53
C ASP A 34 34.47 9.70 -1.80
N SER A 35 35.21 10.22 -0.80
CA SER A 35 36.63 10.06 -0.47
C SER A 35 37.73 10.94 -1.14
N SER A 36 38.44 11.66 -0.26
CA SER A 36 39.87 12.05 -0.34
C SER A 36 40.31 13.29 -1.16
N PHE A 37 39.96 14.49 -0.70
CA PHE A 37 40.38 15.79 -1.29
C PHE A 37 41.73 16.38 -0.79
N ARG A 38 42.68 15.55 -0.34
CA ARG A 38 44.07 15.99 -0.15
C ARG A 38 44.96 15.33 -1.18
N LYS A 39 45.26 16.05 -2.27
CA LYS A 39 46.46 15.99 -3.14
C LYS A 39 46.14 16.21 -4.64
N VAL A 40 45.61 17.37 -5.01
CA VAL A 40 45.88 17.91 -6.36
C VAL A 40 46.11 19.41 -6.24
N TYR A 41 47.36 19.79 -6.02
CA TYR A 41 47.85 21.13 -6.28
C TYR A 41 48.21 21.25 -7.78
N GLN A 42 47.81 22.37 -8.38
CA GLN A 42 48.46 23.16 -9.45
C GLN A 42 49.25 22.43 -10.57
N PRO A 43 48.95 22.74 -11.85
CA PRO A 43 49.23 24.09 -12.36
C PRO A 43 48.15 24.61 -13.33
N PHE A 44 47.30 25.53 -12.87
CA PHE A 44 46.38 26.28 -13.75
C PHE A 44 46.38 27.75 -13.39
N LEU A 45 47.47 28.45 -13.74
CA LEU A 45 47.59 29.91 -13.68
C LEU A 45 46.96 30.58 -14.92
N LYS A 46 45.70 30.22 -15.22
CA LYS A 46 44.78 30.92 -16.13
C LYS A 46 43.31 30.58 -15.78
N GLN A 47 42.83 30.82 -14.57
CA GLN A 47 41.45 30.41 -14.21
C GLN A 47 40.79 31.21 -13.07
N SER A 48 40.99 32.53 -13.01
CA SER A 48 40.23 33.37 -12.05
C SER A 48 38.73 33.45 -12.41
N SER A 49 38.39 33.45 -13.72
CA SER A 49 37.00 33.49 -14.18
C SER A 49 36.24 32.19 -13.88
N TYR A 50 36.85 31.04 -14.16
CA TYR A 50 36.23 29.73 -13.89
C TYR A 50 36.01 29.49 -12.39
N GLN A 51 36.94 29.95 -11.54
CA GLN A 51 36.77 29.84 -10.08
C GLN A 51 35.60 30.73 -9.59
N GLN A 52 35.41 31.90 -10.18
CA GLN A 52 34.28 32.79 -9.86
C GLN A 52 32.95 32.21 -10.36
N GLU A 53 32.90 31.68 -11.58
CA GLU A 53 31.70 31.02 -12.13
C GLU A 53 31.31 29.78 -11.32
N LEU A 54 32.29 28.98 -10.89
CA LEU A 54 32.04 27.80 -10.05
C LEU A 54 31.47 28.20 -8.68
N LEU A 55 32.02 29.24 -8.04
CA LEU A 55 31.53 29.73 -6.76
C LEU A 55 30.12 30.31 -6.87
N ALA A 56 29.84 31.06 -7.94
CA ALA A 56 28.50 31.60 -8.22
C ALA A 56 27.47 30.49 -8.47
N SER A 57 27.85 29.44 -9.23
CA SER A 57 27.01 28.27 -9.46
C SER A 57 26.72 27.51 -8.15
N LEU A 58 27.72 27.36 -7.29
CA LEU A 58 27.57 26.68 -5.99
C LEU A 58 26.66 27.49 -5.05
N GLU A 59 26.76 28.82 -5.04
CA GLU A 59 25.85 29.70 -4.30
C GLU A 59 24.42 29.65 -4.84
N ALA A 60 24.25 29.60 -6.16
CA ALA A 60 22.94 29.46 -6.81
C ALA A 60 22.27 28.13 -6.43
N VAL A 61 23.01 27.01 -6.49
CA VAL A 61 22.52 25.68 -6.08
C VAL A 61 22.17 25.66 -4.60
N LYS A 62 22.98 26.27 -3.74
CA LYS A 62 22.70 26.38 -2.30
C LYS A 62 21.44 27.18 -2.02
N THR A 63 21.22 28.27 -2.76
CA THR A 63 20.02 29.11 -2.65
C THR A 63 18.78 28.36 -3.12
N GLN A 64 18.89 27.61 -4.22
CA GLN A 64 17.79 26.82 -4.75
C GLN A 64 17.43 25.66 -3.81
N ALA A 65 18.42 24.97 -3.25
CA ALA A 65 18.20 23.92 -2.25
C ALA A 65 17.54 24.47 -0.97
N ALA A 66 17.91 25.67 -0.54
CA ALA A 66 17.27 26.35 0.59
C ALA A 66 15.80 26.69 0.31
N ARG A 67 15.49 27.15 -0.91
CA ARG A 67 14.10 27.41 -1.34
C ARG A 67 13.25 26.14 -1.38
N VAL A 68 13.76 25.06 -1.96
CA VAL A 68 13.05 23.76 -1.99
C VAL A 68 12.81 23.24 -0.58
N LYS A 69 13.79 23.37 0.33
CA LYS A 69 13.64 22.97 1.73
C LYS A 69 12.57 23.81 2.45
N GLU A 70 12.53 25.11 2.18
CA GLU A 70 11.53 26.02 2.76
C GLU A 70 10.12 25.70 2.24
N GLU A 71 9.95 25.48 0.93
CA GLU A 71 8.66 25.05 0.37
C GLU A 71 8.23 23.68 0.90
N ALA A 72 9.16 22.73 1.05
CA ALA A 72 8.86 21.43 1.66
C ALA A 72 8.37 21.57 3.11
N ASN A 73 9.00 22.46 3.90
CA ASN A 73 8.56 22.77 5.26
C ASN A 73 7.19 23.46 5.29
N GLN A 74 6.93 24.39 4.38
CA GLN A 74 5.63 25.06 4.28
C GLN A 74 4.52 24.11 3.85
N CYS A 75 4.77 23.22 2.88
CA CYS A 75 3.85 22.15 2.50
C CYS A 75 3.58 21.20 3.69
N MET A 76 4.62 20.83 4.44
CA MET A 76 4.46 20.00 5.63
C MET A 76 3.60 20.69 6.71
N GLN A 77 3.80 21.99 6.95
CA GLN A 77 3.01 22.76 7.90
C GLN A 77 1.54 22.94 7.45
N ARG A 78 1.29 23.22 6.17
CA ARG A 78 -0.09 23.27 5.62
C ARG A 78 -0.79 21.93 5.77
N ARG A 79 -0.08 20.82 5.50
CA ARG A 79 -0.61 19.47 5.67
C ARG A 79 -0.99 19.17 7.13
N LEU A 80 -0.19 19.59 8.10
CA LEU A 80 -0.51 19.43 9.52
C LEU A 80 -1.75 20.24 9.92
N MET A 81 -1.87 21.50 9.48
CA MET A 81 -3.06 22.32 9.79
C MET A 81 -4.34 21.79 9.14
N ASN A 82 -4.25 21.25 7.91
CA ASN A 82 -5.40 20.66 7.23
C ASN A 82 -5.83 19.31 7.83
N MET A 83 -4.92 18.58 8.49
CA MET A 83 -5.26 17.40 9.27
C MET A 83 -6.11 17.74 10.50
N ASP A 84 -5.76 18.82 11.22
CA ASP A 84 -6.57 19.29 12.35
C ASP A 84 -7.93 19.81 11.88
N LYS A 85 -7.99 20.47 10.72
CA LYS A 85 -9.24 20.92 10.11
C LYS A 85 -10.13 19.75 9.64
N SER A 86 -9.54 18.70 9.07
CA SER A 86 -10.27 17.49 8.66
C SER A 86 -10.82 16.70 9.87
N ARG A 87 -10.13 16.75 11.01
CA ARG A 87 -10.65 16.26 12.29
C ARG A 87 -11.86 17.09 12.76
N LEU A 88 -11.80 18.41 12.65
CA LEU A 88 -12.91 19.30 13.02
C LEU A 88 -14.13 19.22 12.09
N ILE A 89 -13.92 18.95 10.80
CA ILE A 89 -15.00 18.72 9.83
C ILE A 89 -15.65 17.35 10.06
N SER A 90 -14.88 16.32 10.47
CA SER A 90 -15.41 15.00 10.81
C SER A 90 -16.45 15.03 11.94
N ASP A 91 -16.37 15.98 12.86
CA ASP A 91 -17.33 16.10 13.97
C ASP A 91 -18.67 16.75 13.55
N ASN A 92 -18.73 17.38 12.37
CA ASN A 92 -19.90 18.20 11.96
C ASN A 92 -20.67 17.66 10.73
N VAL A 93 -20.15 16.70 9.95
CA VAL A 93 -20.74 16.28 8.66
C VAL A 93 -21.57 14.97 8.77
N ILE A 94 -22.44 14.86 9.78
CA ILE A 94 -23.37 13.70 9.90
C ILE A 94 -24.69 13.92 9.13
N LEU A 95 -24.93 15.05 8.50
CA LEU A 95 -26.20 15.35 7.83
C LEU A 95 -25.96 15.83 6.41
N ASP A 96 -26.00 14.88 5.47
CA ASP A 96 -26.50 15.00 4.07
C ASP A 96 -25.73 14.06 3.14
N THR A 97 -26.09 12.77 3.18
CA THR A 97 -25.59 11.76 2.24
C THR A 97 -26.54 11.69 1.04
N ASN A 98 -26.06 12.13 -0.12
CA ASN A 98 -26.81 12.20 -1.38
C ASN A 98 -26.98 10.80 -2.01
N GLN A 99 -28.17 10.52 -2.57
CA GLN A 99 -28.63 9.19 -3.03
C GLN A 99 -27.87 8.60 -4.24
N ASN A 100 -27.00 9.36 -4.89
CA ASN A 100 -26.26 8.93 -6.08
C ASN A 100 -24.95 8.16 -5.73
N SER A 101 -24.34 8.42 -4.56
CA SER A 101 -23.10 7.75 -4.14
C SER A 101 -23.32 6.28 -3.73
N THR A 102 -24.55 5.88 -3.42
CA THR A 102 -24.92 4.51 -3.00
C THR A 102 -24.90 3.49 -4.15
N GLN A 103 -24.99 3.92 -5.42
CA GLN A 103 -24.94 3.02 -6.59
C GLN A 103 -23.51 2.59 -6.97
N SER A 104 -22.51 3.47 -6.82
CA SER A 104 -21.08 3.11 -7.01
C SER A 104 -20.62 2.05 -5.99
N LEU A 105 -21.18 2.10 -4.78
CA LEU A 105 -20.99 1.07 -3.74
C LEU A 105 -21.69 -0.26 -4.11
N HIS A 106 -22.81 -0.23 -4.85
CA HIS A 106 -23.42 -1.45 -5.41
C HIS A 106 -22.59 -2.08 -6.53
N ILE A 107 -21.93 -1.27 -7.39
CA ILE A 107 -20.99 -1.79 -8.39
C ILE A 107 -19.77 -2.42 -7.70
N LEU A 108 -19.27 -1.80 -6.63
CA LEU A 108 -18.22 -2.36 -5.79
C LEU A 108 -18.68 -3.70 -5.21
N GLN A 109 -19.90 -3.78 -4.65
CA GLN A 109 -20.49 -5.04 -4.18
C GLN A 109 -20.68 -6.10 -5.28
N ASN A 110 -20.95 -5.71 -6.54
CA ASN A 110 -21.15 -6.65 -7.65
C ASN A 110 -19.84 -7.18 -8.24
N VAL A 111 -18.84 -6.30 -8.46
CA VAL A 111 -17.48 -6.71 -8.83
C VAL A 111 -16.88 -7.58 -7.73
N TYR A 112 -17.21 -7.26 -6.48
CA TYR A 112 -16.78 -8.02 -5.33
C TYR A 112 -17.54 -9.35 -5.15
N ARG A 113 -18.86 -9.41 -5.39
CA ARG A 113 -19.62 -10.68 -5.46
C ARG A 113 -19.11 -11.57 -6.59
N MET A 114 -18.69 -10.99 -7.71
CA MET A 114 -18.05 -11.73 -8.78
C MET A 114 -16.73 -12.34 -8.31
N LEU A 115 -15.89 -11.57 -7.61
CA LEU A 115 -14.65 -12.04 -6.99
C LEU A 115 -14.90 -13.19 -6.00
N LEU A 116 -15.81 -13.00 -5.04
CA LEU A 116 -16.21 -14.04 -4.08
C LEU A 116 -16.74 -15.29 -4.79
N SER A 117 -17.65 -15.12 -5.76
CA SER A 117 -18.26 -16.26 -6.45
C SER A 117 -17.23 -17.09 -7.23
N THR A 118 -16.14 -16.48 -7.69
CA THR A 118 -15.10 -17.19 -8.46
C THR A 118 -14.15 -17.93 -7.49
N ILE A 119 -13.84 -17.31 -6.35
CA ILE A 119 -13.05 -17.90 -5.25
C ILE A 119 -13.81 -19.05 -4.53
N GLU A 120 -15.11 -18.88 -4.26
CA GLU A 120 -15.98 -19.87 -3.59
C GLU A 120 -16.32 -21.06 -4.50
N SER A 121 -16.47 -20.83 -5.82
CA SER A 121 -16.71 -21.91 -6.78
C SER A 121 -15.55 -22.91 -6.85
N ARG A 122 -14.34 -22.53 -6.44
CA ARG A 122 -13.20 -23.45 -6.32
C ARG A 122 -13.32 -24.36 -5.10
N ALA A 123 -13.79 -23.82 -3.96
CA ALA A 123 -14.01 -24.60 -2.74
C ALA A 123 -15.15 -25.63 -2.91
N HIS A 124 -16.23 -25.26 -3.61
CA HIS A 124 -17.37 -26.16 -3.85
C HIS A 124 -17.16 -27.21 -4.95
N ASN A 125 -16.29 -26.97 -5.92
CA ASN A 125 -16.06 -27.93 -7.00
C ASN A 125 -15.15 -29.11 -6.60
N GLU A 126 -14.36 -28.98 -5.52
CA GLU A 126 -13.61 -30.12 -4.95
C GLU A 126 -14.43 -30.95 -3.95
N ASP A 127 -15.46 -30.38 -3.32
CA ASP A 127 -16.34 -31.08 -2.36
C ASP A 127 -17.31 -32.07 -3.03
N LEU A 128 -17.44 -32.05 -4.36
CA LEU A 128 -18.23 -33.02 -5.12
C LEU A 128 -17.54 -34.38 -5.30
N PHE A 129 -16.26 -34.52 -4.92
CA PHE A 129 -15.53 -35.79 -4.95
C PHE A 129 -15.07 -36.31 -3.57
N ALA A 130 -15.40 -35.62 -2.47
CA ALA A 130 -15.13 -36.07 -1.11
C ALA A 130 -16.42 -36.40 -0.34
N THR A 131 -16.97 -37.58 -0.62
CA THR A 131 -17.77 -38.45 0.27
C THR A 131 -18.49 -37.82 1.48
N SER A 132 -19.80 -37.68 1.33
CA SER A 132 -20.86 -38.05 2.28
C SER A 132 -20.44 -38.49 3.70
N ILE A 133 -20.68 -37.64 4.71
CA ILE A 133 -20.96 -38.08 6.10
C ILE A 133 -22.14 -37.26 6.66
N PRO A 134 -23.20 -37.88 7.24
CA PRO A 134 -24.38 -37.15 7.71
C PRO A 134 -24.14 -36.46 9.05
N PHE A 135 -24.50 -35.17 9.12
CA PHE A 135 -24.62 -34.38 10.34
C PHE A 135 -25.66 -35.03 11.29
N ARG A 136 -25.23 -35.62 12.40
CA ARG A 136 -26.10 -36.03 13.51
C ARG A 136 -25.76 -35.25 14.78
N GLN A 137 -26.75 -34.45 15.21
CA GLN A 137 -27.11 -34.09 16.58
C GLN A 137 -26.06 -33.38 17.46
N LEU A 138 -26.24 -32.06 17.61
CA LEU A 138 -25.86 -31.34 18.82
C LEU A 138 -27.13 -30.84 19.50
N ASN A 139 -27.63 -31.64 20.43
CA ASN A 139 -28.42 -31.17 21.55
C ASN A 139 -28.07 -32.00 22.79
N MET A 140 -27.88 -31.27 23.89
CA MET A 140 -27.75 -31.74 25.27
C MET A 140 -26.35 -32.20 25.71
N LEU A 141 -25.63 -31.33 26.43
CA LEU A 141 -25.66 -31.33 27.89
C LEU A 141 -25.00 -30.04 28.43
N ARG A 142 -25.85 -29.19 29.01
CA ARG A 142 -25.48 -28.26 30.07
C ARG A 142 -24.97 -29.08 31.25
N SER A 143 -23.75 -28.82 31.68
CA SER A 143 -23.33 -29.00 33.07
C SER A 143 -21.99 -28.32 33.27
N ASP A 144 -22.03 -27.19 33.97
CA ASP A 144 -21.00 -26.73 34.89
C ASP A 144 -21.67 -26.69 36.28
N PRO A 145 -20.95 -26.66 37.42
CA PRO A 145 -19.48 -26.58 37.57
C PRO A 145 -18.91 -27.59 38.57
N GLU A 146 -17.66 -28.04 38.40
CA GLU A 146 -16.82 -28.37 39.55
C GLU A 146 -15.38 -27.85 39.35
N GLU A 147 -15.01 -26.96 40.26
CA GLU A 147 -13.65 -26.47 40.47
C GLU A 147 -12.71 -27.65 40.79
N SER A 148 -11.72 -27.85 39.94
CA SER A 148 -10.46 -28.44 40.38
C SER A 148 -9.32 -27.73 39.67
N GLN A 149 -8.67 -26.85 40.43
CA GLN A 149 -7.41 -26.21 40.09
C GLN A 149 -6.33 -27.29 39.94
N GLN A 150 -6.08 -27.74 38.72
CA GLN A 150 -4.80 -28.32 38.34
C GLN A 150 -4.21 -27.53 37.18
N SER A 151 -3.27 -26.66 37.55
CA SER A 151 -2.36 -25.95 36.67
C SER A 151 -1.49 -26.94 35.88
N SER A 152 -2.01 -27.45 34.76
CA SER A 152 -1.15 -27.97 33.70
C SER A 152 -0.70 -26.76 32.87
N SER A 153 0.50 -26.25 33.16
CA SER A 153 1.10 -25.20 32.35
C SER A 153 1.48 -25.77 30.99
N LYS A 154 0.52 -25.81 30.05
CA LYS A 154 0.86 -25.94 28.63
C LYS A 154 1.85 -24.80 28.31
N PRO A 155 2.99 -25.09 27.66
CA PRO A 155 3.92 -24.05 27.25
C PRO A 155 3.16 -22.97 26.45
N PRO A 156 3.50 -21.68 26.64
CA PRO A 156 2.82 -20.61 25.94
C PRO A 156 2.92 -20.87 24.45
N ASP A 157 1.76 -20.90 23.80
CA ASP A 157 1.63 -21.03 22.35
C ASP A 157 2.63 -20.10 21.64
N PRO A 158 3.59 -20.66 20.86
CA PRO A 158 4.61 -19.90 20.16
C PRO A 158 4.03 -18.76 19.30
N ALA A 159 2.85 -18.95 18.70
CA ALA A 159 2.18 -17.93 17.90
C ALA A 159 1.78 -16.72 18.75
N ARG A 160 1.15 -16.95 19.91
CA ARG A 160 0.83 -15.90 20.90
C ARG A 160 2.09 -15.21 21.43
N LYS A 161 3.18 -15.95 21.65
CA LYS A 161 4.47 -15.36 22.04
C LYS A 161 5.01 -14.43 20.97
N LEU A 162 4.93 -14.84 19.69
CA LEU A 162 5.39 -14.03 18.57
C LEU A 162 4.55 -12.75 18.40
N ILE A 163 3.22 -12.85 18.42
CA ILE A 163 2.30 -11.69 18.35
C ILE A 163 2.65 -10.63 19.41
N LYS A 164 2.84 -11.07 20.66
CA LYS A 164 3.24 -10.16 21.75
C LYS A 164 4.63 -9.56 21.53
N LEU A 165 5.57 -10.35 21.01
CA LEU A 165 6.95 -9.91 20.78
C LEU A 165 7.03 -8.84 19.70
N ILE A 166 6.29 -9.00 18.60
CA ILE A 166 6.25 -8.05 17.48
C ILE A 166 5.32 -6.86 17.74
N ARG A 167 4.64 -6.84 18.90
CA ARG A 167 3.70 -5.79 19.33
C ARG A 167 2.57 -5.59 18.32
N PHE A 168 2.07 -6.68 17.76
CA PHE A 168 0.91 -6.64 16.89
C PHE A 168 -0.36 -6.34 17.69
N ASP A 169 -1.17 -5.42 17.18
CA ASP A 169 -2.46 -5.03 17.74
C ASP A 169 -3.55 -5.16 16.64
N PRO A 170 -4.46 -6.14 16.74
CA PRO A 170 -5.54 -6.31 15.77
C PRO A 170 -6.55 -5.16 15.79
N ASP A 171 -6.76 -4.49 16.93
CA ASP A 171 -7.71 -3.38 17.04
C ASP A 171 -7.24 -2.17 16.23
N GLN A 172 -5.92 -1.97 16.13
CA GLN A 172 -5.34 -0.92 15.30
C GLN A 172 -5.61 -1.18 13.81
N VAL A 173 -5.54 -2.44 13.35
CA VAL A 173 -5.85 -2.78 11.94
C VAL A 173 -7.32 -2.50 11.63
N ALA A 174 -8.23 -2.93 12.51
CA ALA A 174 -9.66 -2.64 12.36
C ALA A 174 -9.94 -1.13 12.32
N LYS A 175 -9.26 -0.36 13.18
CA LYS A 175 -9.36 1.10 13.22
C LYS A 175 -8.82 1.77 11.96
N ASP A 176 -7.73 1.28 11.38
CA ASP A 176 -7.19 1.81 10.12
C ASP A 176 -8.20 1.66 8.99
N ILE A 177 -8.79 0.46 8.86
CA ILE A 177 -9.84 0.16 7.88
C ILE A 177 -11.05 1.06 8.13
N GLU A 178 -11.56 1.11 9.36
CA GLU A 178 -12.72 1.94 9.73
C GLU A 178 -12.49 3.43 9.42
N THR A 179 -11.28 3.93 9.71
CA THR A 179 -10.90 5.32 9.42
C THR A 179 -10.97 5.60 7.92
N CYS A 180 -10.43 4.71 7.11
CA CYS A 180 -10.45 4.85 5.65
C CYS A 180 -11.88 4.77 5.08
N LEU A 181 -12.72 3.87 5.61
CA LEU A 181 -14.13 3.75 5.22
C LEU A 181 -14.90 5.01 5.58
N ARG A 182 -14.83 5.45 6.83
CA ARG A 182 -15.56 6.62 7.34
C ARG A 182 -15.18 7.90 6.61
N LEU A 183 -13.88 8.15 6.40
CA LEU A 183 -13.41 9.32 5.68
C LEU A 183 -13.73 9.25 4.19
N GLY A 184 -13.68 8.05 3.60
CA GLY A 184 -14.04 7.86 2.20
C GLY A 184 -15.54 8.00 1.92
N ASP A 185 -16.42 7.66 2.86
CA ASP A 185 -17.85 7.89 2.71
C ASP A 185 -18.19 9.40 2.67
N ALA A 186 -17.37 10.23 3.33
CA ALA A 186 -17.44 11.69 3.31
C ALA A 186 -16.75 12.35 2.10
N PHE A 187 -16.27 11.57 1.13
CA PHE A 187 -15.65 12.11 -0.08
C PHE A 187 -16.61 12.95 -0.93
N ASP A 188 -16.02 13.94 -1.60
CA ASP A 188 -16.68 14.67 -2.69
C ASP A 188 -16.90 13.76 -3.91
N GLU A 189 -17.72 14.24 -4.84
CA GLU A 189 -18.08 13.46 -6.03
C GLU A 189 -16.86 13.13 -6.91
N ASN A 190 -15.87 14.03 -6.98
CA ASN A 190 -14.65 13.79 -7.75
C ASN A 190 -13.81 12.64 -7.17
N SER A 191 -13.59 12.61 -5.86
CA SER A 191 -12.86 11.53 -5.20
C SER A 191 -13.61 10.20 -5.32
N LYS A 192 -14.94 10.21 -5.20
CA LYS A 192 -15.78 9.03 -5.42
C LYS A 192 -15.71 8.54 -6.87
N ALA A 193 -15.70 9.45 -7.85
CA ALA A 193 -15.55 9.13 -9.27
C ALA A 193 -14.19 8.47 -9.56
N LYS A 194 -13.10 8.98 -8.97
CA LYS A 194 -11.77 8.36 -9.06
C LYS A 194 -11.75 6.93 -8.51
N ALA A 195 -12.32 6.72 -7.32
CA ALA A 195 -12.46 5.39 -6.73
C ALA A 195 -13.28 4.45 -7.63
N ALA A 196 -14.42 4.93 -8.16
CA ALA A 196 -15.26 4.17 -9.08
C ALA A 196 -14.52 3.82 -10.39
N LYS A 197 -13.73 4.74 -10.94
CA LYS A 197 -12.94 4.52 -12.15
C LYS A 197 -11.92 3.41 -11.98
N LEU A 198 -11.26 3.31 -10.81
CA LEU A 198 -10.36 2.18 -10.50
C LEU A 198 -11.13 0.86 -10.53
N ILE A 199 -12.26 0.80 -9.82
CA ILE A 199 -13.09 -0.41 -9.74
C ILE A 199 -13.62 -0.82 -11.12
N GLN A 200 -13.93 0.15 -11.97
CA GLN A 200 -14.45 -0.08 -13.31
C GLN A 200 -13.37 -0.46 -14.33
N ASN A 201 -12.10 -0.15 -14.04
CA ASN A 201 -10.96 -0.39 -14.93
C ASN A 201 -10.82 -1.88 -15.28
N LEU A 202 -10.62 -2.17 -16.57
CA LEU A 202 -10.54 -3.54 -17.08
C LEU A 202 -9.30 -4.30 -16.56
N ILE A 203 -8.15 -3.64 -16.42
CA ILE A 203 -6.92 -4.25 -15.89
C ILE A 203 -7.13 -4.59 -14.41
N PHE A 204 -7.71 -3.66 -13.65
CA PHE A 204 -8.02 -3.91 -12.24
C PHE A 204 -9.03 -5.05 -12.07
N LYS A 205 -10.14 -5.04 -12.82
CA LYS A 205 -11.12 -6.13 -12.81
C LYS A 205 -10.49 -7.47 -13.18
N ALA A 206 -9.72 -7.53 -14.26
CA ALA A 206 -9.03 -8.74 -14.68
C ALA A 206 -8.04 -9.22 -13.61
N TYR A 207 -7.26 -8.32 -13.01
CA TYR A 207 -6.37 -8.65 -11.89
C TYR A 207 -7.14 -9.26 -10.72
N MET A 208 -8.29 -8.69 -10.37
CA MET A 208 -9.12 -9.16 -9.27
C MET A 208 -9.75 -10.52 -9.58
N THR A 209 -10.35 -10.71 -10.76
CA THR A 209 -11.12 -11.91 -11.14
C THR A 209 -10.30 -13.02 -11.79
N THR A 210 -9.01 -12.78 -12.10
CA THR A 210 -8.18 -13.84 -12.67
C THR A 210 -7.62 -14.70 -11.55
N ASP A 211 -8.18 -15.91 -11.45
CA ASP A 211 -7.96 -16.81 -10.32
C ASP A 211 -6.80 -17.78 -10.52
N SER A 212 -6.16 -17.72 -11.68
CA SER A 212 -5.15 -18.71 -12.10
C SER A 212 -3.72 -18.33 -11.80
N PHE A 213 -3.43 -17.09 -11.40
CA PHE A 213 -2.04 -16.69 -11.16
C PHE A 213 -1.87 -15.66 -10.05
N SER A 214 -0.79 -15.85 -9.30
CA SER A 214 -0.25 -14.89 -8.36
C SER A 214 0.37 -13.72 -9.12
N ALA A 215 0.04 -12.48 -8.72
CA ALA A 215 0.57 -11.28 -9.36
C ALA A 215 0.64 -10.10 -8.39
N PRO A 216 1.68 -9.27 -8.53
CA PRO A 216 1.68 -7.93 -7.98
C PRO A 216 0.89 -7.00 -8.90
N LEU A 217 0.26 -5.96 -8.35
CA LEU A 217 -0.34 -4.84 -9.10
C LEU A 217 -0.01 -3.55 -8.36
N LEU A 218 0.58 -2.59 -9.06
CA LEU A 218 0.77 -1.24 -8.58
C LEU A 218 -0.24 -0.30 -9.24
N VAL A 219 -1.02 0.40 -8.44
CA VAL A 219 -1.96 1.43 -8.89
C VAL A 219 -1.38 2.81 -8.56
N ASN A 220 -1.08 3.59 -9.59
CA ASN A 220 -0.70 4.99 -9.45
C ASN A 220 -1.91 5.87 -9.76
N GLY A 221 -2.26 6.73 -8.82
CA GLY A 221 -3.36 7.67 -8.97
C GLY A 221 -3.06 8.87 -9.84
N ASN A 222 -1.77 9.21 -10.00
CA ASN A 222 -1.26 10.37 -10.71
C ASN A 222 -1.94 11.70 -10.30
N GLU A 223 -2.38 11.80 -9.05
CA GLU A 223 -2.96 13.04 -8.55
C GLU A 223 -1.89 14.11 -8.32
N ASP A 224 -2.21 15.37 -8.65
CA ASP A 224 -1.37 16.50 -8.30
C ASP A 224 -1.30 16.64 -6.77
N MET A 225 -0.17 16.20 -6.23
CA MET A 225 0.11 16.24 -4.79
C MET A 225 0.18 17.67 -4.23
N SER A 226 0.29 18.70 -5.07
CA SER A 226 0.25 20.10 -4.64
C SER A 226 -1.15 20.57 -4.26
N CYS A 227 -2.19 19.94 -4.81
CA CYS A 227 -3.59 20.22 -4.51
C CYS A 227 -4.29 19.08 -3.74
N ALA A 228 -3.64 17.93 -3.60
CA ALA A 228 -4.21 16.77 -2.93
C ALA A 228 -4.32 16.97 -1.40
N GLU A 229 -5.55 17.00 -0.89
CA GLU A 229 -5.85 17.02 0.54
C GLU A 229 -6.58 15.72 0.97
N GLY A 230 -6.70 15.47 2.28
CA GLY A 230 -7.53 14.38 2.81
C GLY A 230 -6.99 12.95 2.58
N LEU A 231 -7.90 11.97 2.53
CA LEU A 231 -7.65 10.54 2.29
C LEU A 231 -7.56 10.25 0.78
N SER A 232 -6.82 9.21 0.37
CA SER A 232 -6.70 8.86 -1.05
C SER A 232 -8.00 8.19 -1.50
N PRO A 233 -8.54 8.52 -2.69
CA PRO A 233 -9.65 7.76 -3.29
C PRO A 233 -9.40 6.25 -3.30
N TYR A 234 -8.15 5.84 -3.47
CA TYR A 234 -7.74 4.44 -3.54
C TYR A 234 -7.67 3.78 -2.16
N SER A 235 -7.45 4.54 -1.08
CA SER A 235 -7.55 4.02 0.29
C SER A 235 -8.95 3.54 0.63
N LEU A 236 -9.99 4.23 0.12
CA LEU A 236 -11.38 3.77 0.25
C LEU A 236 -11.58 2.42 -0.45
N VAL A 237 -11.04 2.28 -1.68
CA VAL A 237 -11.12 1.02 -2.42
C VAL A 237 -10.38 -0.10 -1.66
N ALA A 238 -9.16 0.17 -1.20
CA ALA A 238 -8.36 -0.76 -0.38
C ALA A 238 -9.10 -1.19 0.90
N ALA A 239 -9.71 -0.25 1.63
CA ALA A 239 -10.45 -0.54 2.85
C ALA A 239 -11.73 -1.35 2.60
N ARG A 240 -12.46 -1.05 1.52
CA ARG A 240 -13.61 -1.88 1.12
C ARG A 240 -13.16 -3.29 0.74
N LEU A 241 -12.08 -3.43 -0.04
CA LEU A 241 -11.53 -4.73 -0.38
C LEU A 241 -11.10 -5.52 0.85
N ALA A 242 -10.47 -4.88 1.83
CA ALA A 242 -10.11 -5.48 3.11
C ALA A 242 -11.35 -6.03 3.83
N GLN A 243 -12.32 -5.15 4.09
CA GLN A 243 -13.55 -5.45 4.82
C GLN A 243 -14.28 -6.65 4.23
N VAL A 244 -14.41 -6.69 2.91
CA VAL A 244 -15.20 -7.78 2.33
C VAL A 244 -14.37 -9.06 2.19
N SER A 245 -13.06 -8.98 1.95
CA SER A 245 -12.19 -10.17 1.85
C SER A 245 -12.06 -10.97 3.15
N GLU A 246 -12.32 -10.35 4.31
CA GLU A 246 -12.44 -11.04 5.59
C GLU A 246 -13.57 -12.08 5.63
N GLN A 247 -14.61 -11.92 4.79
CA GLN A 247 -15.77 -12.82 4.75
C GLN A 247 -15.50 -14.09 3.95
N ALA A 248 -14.43 -14.13 3.16
CA ALA A 248 -14.10 -15.26 2.29
C ALA A 248 -13.34 -16.37 3.05
N GLU A 249 -13.88 -17.59 3.02
CA GLU A 249 -13.35 -18.72 3.80
C GLU A 249 -11.94 -19.13 3.36
N SER A 250 -11.65 -19.15 2.06
CA SER A 250 -10.35 -19.54 1.49
C SER A 250 -9.37 -18.38 1.25
N THR A 251 -9.69 -17.17 1.74
CA THR A 251 -8.85 -15.98 1.56
C THR A 251 -8.22 -15.53 2.88
N PHE A 252 -6.92 -15.26 2.84
CA PHE A 252 -6.16 -14.58 3.87
C PHE A 252 -5.94 -13.13 3.42
N ALA A 253 -6.70 -12.19 3.97
CA ALA A 253 -6.67 -10.79 3.56
C ALA A 253 -5.89 -9.96 4.57
N ILE A 254 -4.67 -9.54 4.23
CA ILE A 254 -3.81 -8.76 5.10
C ILE A 254 -3.59 -7.38 4.52
N THR A 255 -3.67 -6.34 5.35
CA THR A 255 -3.67 -4.97 4.87
C THR A 255 -2.77 -4.06 5.71
N TYR A 256 -2.27 -2.99 5.08
CA TYR A 256 -1.55 -1.96 5.79
C TYR A 256 -1.73 -0.61 5.11
N PHE A 257 -2.24 0.37 5.87
CA PHE A 257 -2.53 1.72 5.37
C PHE A 257 -1.41 2.68 5.77
N CYS A 258 -0.46 2.93 4.86
CA CYS A 258 0.70 3.78 5.16
C CYS A 258 0.31 5.21 5.58
N SER A 259 -0.86 5.70 5.15
CA SER A 259 -1.42 6.99 5.55
C SER A 259 -1.75 7.08 7.04
N GLU A 260 -2.12 5.97 7.68
CA GLU A 260 -2.46 5.92 9.10
C GLU A 260 -1.20 5.77 9.99
N HIS A 261 -0.09 5.32 9.40
CA HIS A 261 1.19 5.08 10.08
C HIS A 261 2.27 6.03 9.57
N LYS A 262 2.11 7.32 9.84
CA LYS A 262 2.96 8.37 9.27
C LYS A 262 4.38 8.37 9.85
N PRO A 263 5.41 8.60 8.99
CA PRO A 263 6.81 8.65 9.42
C PRO A 263 7.17 9.81 10.36
N TYR A 264 6.36 10.87 10.34
CA TYR A 264 6.61 12.10 11.06
C TYR A 264 5.42 12.40 11.97
N GLY A 265 5.67 12.55 13.28
CA GLY A 265 4.67 13.01 14.25
C GLY A 265 4.11 11.95 15.21
N ASN A 266 4.55 10.69 15.12
CA ASN A 266 4.18 9.66 16.10
C ASN A 266 5.41 9.22 16.91
N ASP A 267 5.32 9.28 18.23
CA ASP A 267 6.31 8.73 19.18
C ASP A 267 6.29 7.18 19.19
N SER A 268 6.03 6.55 18.03
CA SER A 268 6.01 5.10 17.95
C SER A 268 7.42 4.58 18.22
N PRO A 269 7.62 3.72 19.23
CA PRO A 269 8.93 3.15 19.54
C PRO A 269 9.39 2.13 18.50
N VAL A 270 8.58 1.84 17.48
CA VAL A 270 8.85 0.85 16.44
C VAL A 270 9.11 1.57 15.11
N PRO A 271 10.23 1.28 14.41
CA PRO A 271 10.47 1.81 13.08
C PRO A 271 9.32 1.47 12.11
N ILE A 272 8.96 2.37 11.21
CA ILE A 272 7.71 2.28 10.44
C ILE A 272 7.62 0.99 9.60
N LEU A 273 8.68 0.62 8.86
CA LEU A 273 8.63 -0.60 8.05
C LEU A 273 8.68 -1.88 8.89
N VAL A 274 9.28 -1.80 10.08
CA VAL A 274 9.21 -2.88 11.07
C VAL A 274 7.77 -3.04 11.54
N GLY A 275 7.07 -1.94 11.81
CA GLY A 275 5.64 -1.92 12.11
C GLY A 275 4.79 -2.51 10.99
N MET A 276 5.07 -2.15 9.74
CA MET A 276 4.38 -2.71 8.57
C MET A 276 4.51 -4.23 8.51
N ILE A 277 5.72 -4.78 8.50
CA ILE A 277 5.89 -6.24 8.41
C ILE A 277 5.40 -6.95 9.67
N ALA A 278 5.56 -6.35 10.86
CA ALA A 278 5.00 -6.91 12.09
C ALA A 278 3.46 -6.99 12.03
N SER A 279 2.80 -5.97 11.48
CA SER A 279 1.36 -5.97 11.26
C SER A 279 0.93 -7.07 10.30
N LEU A 280 1.59 -7.19 9.14
CA LEU A 280 1.29 -8.24 8.16
C LEU A 280 1.50 -9.65 8.74
N VAL A 281 2.58 -9.87 9.51
CA VAL A 281 2.84 -11.14 10.20
C VAL A 281 1.75 -11.42 11.23
N GLY A 282 1.39 -10.44 12.05
CA GLY A 282 0.37 -10.59 13.09
C GLY A 282 -1.02 -10.89 12.53
N GLN A 283 -1.43 -10.19 11.47
CA GLN A 283 -2.68 -10.46 10.76
C GLN A 283 -2.71 -11.87 10.19
N LEU A 284 -1.63 -12.30 9.53
CA LEU A 284 -1.56 -13.64 8.94
C LEU A 284 -1.64 -14.75 10.00
N ILE A 285 -0.90 -14.62 11.11
CA ILE A 285 -0.96 -15.59 12.23
C ILE A 285 -2.37 -15.65 12.82
N THR A 286 -3.01 -14.49 12.99
CA THR A 286 -4.36 -14.39 13.56
C THR A 286 -5.36 -15.09 12.66
N GLN A 287 -5.37 -14.78 11.36
CA GLN A 287 -6.27 -15.41 10.39
C GLN A 287 -6.00 -16.90 10.19
N MET A 288 -4.74 -17.34 10.20
CA MET A 288 -4.40 -18.77 10.19
C MET A 288 -4.99 -19.47 11.42
N SER A 289 -4.88 -18.86 12.60
CA SER A 289 -5.44 -19.41 13.83
C SER A 289 -6.97 -19.47 13.79
N ASP A 290 -7.63 -18.41 13.33
CA ASP A 290 -9.09 -18.31 13.26
C ASP A 290 -9.68 -19.30 12.25
N LYS A 291 -8.98 -19.56 11.14
CA LYS A 291 -9.33 -20.56 10.12
C LYS A 291 -8.83 -21.97 10.45
N GLY A 292 -8.31 -22.22 11.66
CA GLY A 292 -7.85 -23.54 12.09
C GLY A 292 -6.61 -24.07 11.38
N THR A 293 -5.85 -23.21 10.69
CA THR A 293 -4.58 -23.56 10.06
C THR A 293 -3.45 -23.54 11.09
N PRO A 294 -2.71 -24.65 11.28
CA PRO A 294 -1.63 -24.70 12.27
C PRO A 294 -0.49 -23.77 11.87
N VAL A 295 -0.01 -22.97 12.83
CA VAL A 295 1.15 -22.08 12.65
C VAL A 295 2.41 -22.76 13.18
N ASP A 296 3.31 -23.15 12.28
CA ASP A 296 4.62 -23.71 12.63
C ASP A 296 5.67 -22.62 12.76
N LEU A 297 6.23 -22.47 13.97
CA LEU A 297 7.33 -21.56 14.28
C LEU A 297 8.61 -22.30 14.67
N SER A 298 8.71 -23.61 14.38
CA SER A 298 9.89 -24.44 14.69
C SER A 298 11.15 -24.02 13.93
N PHE A 299 10.99 -23.32 12.80
CA PHE A 299 12.09 -22.73 12.03
C PHE A 299 12.83 -21.60 12.77
N LEU A 300 12.26 -21.07 13.87
CA LEU A 300 12.87 -20.02 14.66
C LEU A 300 13.78 -20.58 15.75
N ASP A 301 15.08 -20.48 15.51
CA ASP A 301 16.10 -20.73 16.53
C ASP A 301 16.21 -19.57 17.55
N GLU A 302 16.99 -19.76 18.60
CA GLU A 302 17.21 -18.75 19.64
C GLU A 302 17.78 -17.43 19.08
N SER A 303 18.60 -17.49 18.03
CA SER A 303 19.16 -16.32 17.35
C SER A 303 18.09 -15.53 16.57
N ASN A 304 17.15 -16.24 15.94
CA ASN A 304 16.00 -15.64 15.28
C ASN A 304 15.08 -14.98 16.30
N TRP A 305 14.75 -15.67 17.39
CA TRP A 305 13.96 -15.08 18.50
C TRP A 305 14.62 -13.83 19.09
N ASN A 306 15.94 -13.85 19.29
CA ASN A 306 16.69 -12.67 19.74
C ASN A 306 16.69 -11.54 18.70
N SER A 307 16.65 -11.87 17.41
CA SER A 307 16.54 -10.87 16.34
C SER A 307 15.15 -10.26 16.26
N LEU A 308 14.10 -11.04 16.49
CA LEU A 308 12.71 -10.58 16.59
C LEU A 308 12.50 -9.73 17.84
N LYS A 309 13.13 -10.07 18.97
CA LYS A 309 13.10 -9.25 20.19
C LYS A 309 13.69 -7.85 19.99
N ARG A 310 14.66 -7.73 19.09
CA ARG A 310 15.25 -6.45 18.66
C ARG A 310 14.54 -5.86 17.44
N LEU A 311 13.41 -6.44 17.03
CA LEU A 311 12.58 -6.02 15.90
C LEU A 311 13.37 -5.78 14.61
N LYS A 312 14.32 -6.69 14.31
CA LYS A 312 15.11 -6.60 13.07
C LYS A 312 14.21 -6.87 11.85
N LEU A 313 14.10 -5.88 10.95
CA LEU A 313 13.29 -5.96 9.73
C LEU A 313 13.55 -7.24 8.93
N LYS A 314 14.81 -7.59 8.68
CA LYS A 314 15.18 -8.80 7.93
C LYS A 314 14.63 -10.09 8.56
N ALA A 315 14.61 -10.18 9.89
CA ALA A 315 14.08 -11.35 10.59
C ALA A 315 12.55 -11.43 10.47
N LEU A 316 11.86 -10.29 10.59
CA LEU A 316 10.41 -10.21 10.37
C LEU A 316 10.03 -10.59 8.94
N CYS A 317 10.77 -10.11 7.94
CA CYS A 317 10.52 -10.49 6.54
C CYS A 317 10.74 -11.99 6.29
N THR A 318 11.69 -12.62 6.99
CA THR A 318 11.87 -14.08 6.92
C THR A 318 10.73 -14.82 7.58
N VAL A 319 10.26 -14.37 8.75
CA VAL A 319 9.06 -14.93 9.38
C VAL A 319 7.86 -14.82 8.45
N PHE A 320 7.63 -13.65 7.86
CA PHE A 320 6.54 -13.44 6.91
C PHE A 320 6.61 -14.44 5.75
N GLU A 321 7.78 -14.55 5.11
CA GLU A 321 8.01 -15.50 4.03
C GLU A 321 7.77 -16.96 4.43
N GLU A 322 8.18 -17.37 5.63
CA GLU A 322 7.90 -18.73 6.11
C GLU A 322 6.42 -18.97 6.39
N LEU A 323 5.72 -17.97 6.94
CA LEU A 323 4.26 -18.07 7.14
C LEU A 323 3.51 -18.15 5.82
N THR A 324 3.94 -17.39 4.80
CA THR A 324 3.35 -17.52 3.45
C THR A 324 3.58 -18.90 2.83
N ASN A 325 4.63 -19.63 3.23
CA ASN A 325 4.88 -21.01 2.77
C ASN A 325 3.98 -22.03 3.49
N GLN A 326 3.32 -21.64 4.60
CA GLN A 326 2.45 -22.50 5.39
C GLN A 326 0.96 -22.33 5.05
N ILE A 327 0.62 -21.33 4.24
CA ILE A 327 -0.76 -21.13 3.76
C ILE A 327 -1.23 -22.40 3.02
N PRO A 328 -2.44 -22.92 3.32
CA PRO A 328 -2.99 -24.11 2.68
C PRO A 328 -3.03 -23.97 1.15
N ARG A 329 -2.96 -25.11 0.47
CA ARG A 329 -3.12 -25.15 -0.99
C ARG A 329 -4.48 -24.61 -1.40
N ASP A 330 -4.56 -24.10 -2.62
CA ASP A 330 -5.79 -23.61 -3.24
C ASP A 330 -6.42 -22.40 -2.51
N SER A 331 -5.66 -21.79 -1.60
CA SER A 331 -6.04 -20.57 -0.89
C SER A 331 -5.53 -19.32 -1.59
N VAL A 332 -6.16 -18.18 -1.27
CA VAL A 332 -5.75 -16.85 -1.75
C VAL A 332 -5.07 -16.10 -0.61
N LEU A 333 -3.85 -15.61 -0.83
CA LEU A 333 -3.25 -14.57 0.01
C LEU A 333 -3.45 -13.23 -0.68
N PHE A 334 -4.28 -12.37 -0.12
CA PHE A 334 -4.49 -11.03 -0.64
C PHE A 334 -3.82 -10.00 0.28
N CYS A 335 -2.70 -9.45 -0.16
CA CYS A 335 -1.95 -8.43 0.57
C CYS A 335 -2.19 -7.05 -0.05
N ILE A 336 -2.71 -6.11 0.74
CA ILE A 336 -3.00 -4.75 0.30
C ILE A 336 -2.08 -3.78 1.05
N LEU A 337 -1.22 -3.08 0.32
CA LEU A 337 -0.38 -2.01 0.87
C LEU A 337 -0.86 -0.68 0.28
N ASP A 338 -1.48 0.14 1.11
CA ASP A 338 -2.07 1.38 0.68
C ASP A 338 -1.13 2.57 0.91
N GLU A 339 -1.01 3.44 -0.09
CA GLU A 339 -0.20 4.68 -0.06
C GLU A 339 1.31 4.46 0.20
N VAL A 340 1.90 3.42 -0.40
CA VAL A 340 3.32 3.06 -0.17
C VAL A 340 4.30 4.16 -0.59
N SER A 341 3.93 5.02 -1.54
CA SER A 341 4.73 6.18 -1.96
C SER A 341 5.09 7.12 -0.79
N LEU A 342 4.33 7.09 0.32
CA LEU A 342 4.66 7.85 1.53
C LEU A 342 5.97 7.39 2.20
N TYR A 343 6.39 6.15 1.96
CA TYR A 343 7.60 5.56 2.51
C TYR A 343 8.80 5.62 1.55
N GLU A 344 8.60 6.05 0.30
CA GLU A 344 9.66 6.30 -0.69
C GLU A 344 10.39 7.63 -0.44
N THR A 345 10.68 7.94 0.82
CA THR A 345 11.26 9.23 1.23
C THR A 345 12.52 9.04 2.08
N GLY A 346 13.53 9.90 1.82
CA GLY A 346 14.73 10.06 2.65
C GLY A 346 15.36 8.75 3.13
N PHE A 347 15.30 8.53 4.45
CA PHE A 347 15.94 7.40 5.13
C PHE A 347 15.16 6.07 5.00
N LEU A 348 13.87 6.10 4.63
CA LEU A 348 13.05 4.89 4.48
C LEU A 348 13.14 4.27 3.08
N ARG A 349 13.65 5.03 2.10
CA ARG A 349 13.71 4.64 0.69
C ARG A 349 14.35 3.27 0.48
N GLN A 350 15.52 3.03 1.06
CA GLN A 350 16.27 1.79 0.89
C GLN A 350 15.55 0.58 1.51
N ASP A 351 15.00 0.74 2.71
CA ASP A 351 14.27 -0.34 3.37
C ASP A 351 12.94 -0.62 2.65
N THR A 352 12.28 0.43 2.12
CA THR A 352 11.03 0.31 1.34
C THR A 352 11.28 -0.47 0.07
N ASP A 353 12.32 -0.10 -0.68
CA ASP A 353 12.78 -0.84 -1.86
C ASP A 353 13.02 -2.32 -1.53
N ALA A 354 13.78 -2.61 -0.47
CA ALA A 354 14.11 -3.97 -0.07
C ALA A 354 12.88 -4.80 0.32
N VAL A 355 11.93 -4.19 1.03
CA VAL A 355 10.69 -4.84 1.46
C VAL A 355 9.78 -5.11 0.27
N ILE A 356 9.49 -4.10 -0.55
CA ILE A 356 8.59 -4.26 -1.70
C ILE A 356 9.17 -5.25 -2.71
N ARG A 357 10.47 -5.18 -2.99
CA ARG A 357 11.17 -6.18 -3.80
C ARG A 357 10.94 -7.60 -3.30
N ARG A 358 11.00 -7.81 -1.97
CA ARG A 358 10.81 -9.14 -1.37
C ARG A 358 9.35 -9.60 -1.49
N LEU A 359 8.39 -8.73 -1.18
CA LEU A 359 6.96 -9.05 -1.31
C LEU A 359 6.59 -9.40 -2.76
N THR A 360 7.05 -8.62 -3.73
CA THR A 360 6.83 -8.91 -5.15
C THR A 360 7.46 -10.25 -5.56
N ARG A 361 8.63 -10.62 -5.03
CA ARG A 361 9.21 -11.96 -5.28
C ARG A 361 8.37 -13.09 -4.70
N LEU A 362 7.72 -12.89 -3.55
CA LEU A 362 6.87 -13.92 -2.95
C LEU A 362 5.66 -14.25 -3.82
N THR A 363 5.14 -13.26 -4.57
CA THR A 363 4.06 -13.53 -5.55
C THR A 363 4.44 -14.54 -6.63
N ARG A 364 5.73 -14.83 -6.84
CA ARG A 364 6.19 -15.77 -7.88
C ARG A 364 6.79 -17.05 -7.30
N LYS A 365 6.69 -17.25 -5.99
CA LYS A 365 7.39 -18.32 -5.28
C LYS A 365 6.60 -19.63 -5.26
N ARG A 366 5.26 -19.55 -5.27
CA ARG A 366 4.33 -20.67 -5.12
C ARG A 366 3.24 -20.58 -6.18
N ASP A 367 2.98 -21.72 -6.81
CA ASP A 367 1.91 -21.89 -7.80
C ASP A 367 0.68 -22.60 -7.20
N ASP A 368 0.84 -23.18 -6.00
CA ASP A 368 -0.21 -23.89 -5.27
C ASP A 368 -1.10 -22.97 -4.41
N ILE A 369 -0.75 -21.68 -4.31
CA ILE A 369 -1.59 -20.62 -3.74
C ILE A 369 -1.65 -19.44 -4.70
N VAL A 370 -2.71 -18.64 -4.59
CA VAL A 370 -2.84 -17.39 -5.35
C VAL A 370 -2.45 -16.22 -4.46
N PHE A 371 -1.23 -15.69 -4.64
CA PHE A 371 -0.77 -14.49 -3.95
C PHE A 371 -1.02 -13.24 -4.81
N LYS A 372 -2.04 -12.47 -4.44
CA LYS A 372 -2.33 -11.12 -4.96
C LYS A 372 -1.69 -10.07 -4.05
N LEU A 373 -0.72 -9.30 -4.58
CA LEU A 373 -0.17 -8.12 -3.90
C LEU A 373 -0.69 -6.86 -4.59
N LEU A 374 -1.58 -6.12 -3.93
CA LEU A 374 -2.07 -4.83 -4.39
C LEU A 374 -1.32 -3.71 -3.67
N VAL A 375 -0.70 -2.82 -4.44
CA VAL A 375 -0.04 -1.62 -3.93
C VAL A 375 -0.71 -0.40 -4.55
N THR A 376 -1.09 0.58 -3.74
CA THR A 376 -1.70 1.83 -4.22
C THR A 376 -0.82 3.03 -3.87
N CYS A 377 -0.89 4.07 -4.71
CA CYS A 377 -0.26 5.36 -4.49
C CYS A 377 -1.19 6.45 -5.01
N ARG A 378 -1.49 7.48 -4.22
CA ARG A 378 -2.30 8.64 -4.66
C ARG A 378 -1.67 9.38 -5.83
N GLY A 379 -0.39 9.69 -5.69
CA GLY A 379 0.42 10.22 -6.76
C GLY A 379 0.97 9.07 -7.59
N ARG A 380 2.29 8.92 -7.58
CA ARG A 380 2.99 7.88 -8.32
C ARG A 380 4.14 7.31 -7.48
N ALA A 381 4.33 6.00 -7.57
CA ALA A 381 5.51 5.35 -7.02
C ALA A 381 6.75 5.68 -7.86
N SER A 382 7.89 5.94 -7.21
CA SER A 382 9.11 6.37 -7.91
C SER A 382 10.11 5.23 -8.11
N ASP A 383 10.50 4.57 -7.03
CA ASP A 383 11.56 3.57 -7.02
C ASP A 383 11.00 2.16 -7.14
N ILE A 384 9.92 1.87 -6.41
CA ILE A 384 9.41 0.50 -6.31
C ILE A 384 8.75 0.04 -7.61
N VAL A 385 8.40 0.96 -8.53
CA VAL A 385 7.76 0.69 -9.82
C VAL A 385 8.53 -0.35 -10.66
N GLN A 386 9.85 -0.41 -10.52
CA GLN A 386 10.71 -1.36 -11.22
C GLN A 386 10.38 -2.84 -10.90
N TYR A 387 9.72 -3.11 -9.78
CA TYR A 387 9.31 -4.46 -9.38
C TYR A 387 7.97 -4.89 -9.97
N PHE A 388 7.23 -3.97 -10.58
CA PHE A 388 5.88 -4.18 -11.12
C PHE A 388 5.84 -4.16 -12.65
N THR A 389 6.93 -4.46 -13.34
CA THR A 389 6.99 -4.45 -14.81
C THR A 389 5.86 -5.28 -15.43
N GLY A 390 5.03 -4.64 -16.26
CA GLY A 390 3.85 -5.25 -16.90
C GLY A 390 2.59 -5.31 -16.01
N HIS A 391 2.69 -4.82 -14.77
CA HIS A 391 1.62 -4.83 -13.76
C HIS A 391 1.50 -3.47 -13.05
N VAL A 392 1.61 -2.38 -13.82
CA VAL A 392 1.35 -1.02 -13.35
C VAL A 392 0.06 -0.54 -14.00
N LEU A 393 -0.85 -0.02 -13.18
CA LEU A 393 -2.06 0.66 -13.61
C LEU A 393 -1.94 2.14 -13.25
N ASP A 394 -1.76 2.96 -14.27
CA ASP A 394 -1.75 4.41 -14.14
C ASP A 394 -3.17 4.94 -14.37
N MET A 395 -3.70 5.65 -13.37
CA MET A 395 -4.99 6.33 -13.44
C MET A 395 -4.80 7.74 -14.03
N ASP A 396 -5.87 8.27 -14.62
CA ASP A 396 -5.86 9.64 -15.17
C ASP A 396 -5.89 10.67 -14.03
N GLU A 397 -5.07 11.72 -14.16
CA GLU A 397 -4.94 12.81 -13.17
C GLU A 397 -6.26 13.58 -12.96
N SER A 398 -6.98 13.82 -14.06
CA SER A 398 -8.30 14.43 -14.06
C SER A 398 -9.36 13.41 -14.45
N VAL A 399 -10.43 13.39 -13.67
CA VAL A 399 -11.66 12.70 -14.02
C VAL A 399 -12.69 13.82 -14.14
N GLU A 400 -13.14 14.12 -15.36
CA GLU A 400 -14.32 14.97 -15.50
C GLU A 400 -15.48 14.23 -14.83
N ALA A 401 -16.16 14.91 -13.91
CA ALA A 401 -17.42 14.43 -13.39
C ALA A 401 -18.40 14.44 -14.56
N ASP A 402 -18.52 13.30 -15.24
CA ASP A 402 -19.33 13.21 -16.44
C ASP A 402 -20.81 13.34 -16.05
N ASP A 403 -21.44 14.46 -16.40
CA ASP A 403 -22.89 14.68 -16.27
C ASP A 403 -23.68 13.60 -17.06
N SER A 404 -23.05 12.91 -18.02
CA SER A 404 -23.63 11.76 -18.72
C SER A 404 -23.71 10.51 -17.85
N SER A 405 -22.93 10.40 -16.77
CA SER A 405 -23.10 9.36 -15.75
C SER A 405 -24.52 9.44 -15.18
N THR A 406 -25.00 10.65 -14.89
CA THR A 406 -26.32 10.91 -14.32
C THR A 406 -27.44 10.54 -15.30
N TRP A 407 -27.23 10.68 -16.61
CA TRP A 407 -28.22 10.38 -17.65
C TRP A 407 -28.21 8.90 -18.10
N GLN A 408 -27.04 8.27 -18.20
CA GLN A 408 -26.92 6.84 -18.54
C GLN A 408 -27.44 5.93 -17.41
N ILE A 409 -27.35 6.38 -16.16
CA ILE A 409 -27.87 5.70 -14.97
C ILE A 409 -29.42 5.73 -14.91
N ALA A 410 -30.06 6.75 -15.47
CA ALA A 410 -31.54 6.82 -15.53
C ALA A 410 -32.16 5.85 -16.54
N ASN A 411 -31.38 5.33 -17.50
CA ASN A 411 -31.89 4.53 -18.63
C ASN A 411 -31.44 3.06 -18.64
N LEU A 412 -30.78 2.56 -17.60
CA LEU A 412 -30.44 1.14 -17.43
C LEU A 412 -31.36 0.43 -16.42
N GLY A 413 -32.65 0.72 -16.49
CA GLY A 413 -33.68 -0.06 -15.81
C GLY A 413 -34.34 -1.06 -16.76
N ILE A 414 -33.81 -2.28 -16.84
CA ILE A 414 -34.57 -3.55 -16.97
C ILE A 414 -33.81 -4.64 -16.20
#